data_AF-A0A2P5K1H3-F1
#
_entry.id   AF-A0A2P5K1H3-F1
#
_cell.length_a   1.000
_cell.length_b   1.000
_cell.length_c   1.000
_cell.angle_alpha   90.00
_cell.angle_beta   90.00
_cell.angle_gamma   90.00
#
_symmetry.space_group_name_H-M   'P 1'
#
loop_
_entity.id
_entity.type
_entity.pdbx_description
1 polymer ?
#
loop_
_entity_poly.entity_id
_entity_poly.type
_entity_poly.pdbx_seq_one_letter_code
_entity_poly.pdbx_strand_id
1 'polypeptide(L)'
;MKVRIKRNSKTFLFLLIISIFGIIFGIMETTKSLENLYFSLASLGILFFAFSLSETGKKLSEVLLICGFLSYSIAFFWASFFYLKEGGIVVSIFLAFLGLFVSGLVILITIYNKRSSPSV
;
A
#
# COMPACT_ATOMS: atom_id res chain seq x y z
N MET A 1 -2.52 17.44 -11.08
CA MET A 1 -1.72 16.86 -12.18
C MET A 1 -1.26 15.47 -11.73
N LYS A 2 -1.74 14.38 -12.35
CA LYS A 2 -1.33 13.01 -11.96
C LYS A 2 0.07 12.75 -12.53
N VAL A 3 1.04 12.44 -11.67
CA VAL A 3 2.35 11.97 -12.11
C VAL A 3 2.14 10.60 -12.74
N ARG A 4 2.46 10.45 -14.03
CA ARG A 4 2.41 9.17 -14.75
C ARG A 4 3.82 8.68 -15.01
N ILE A 5 4.07 7.41 -14.74
CA ILE A 5 5.35 6.78 -14.99
C ILE A 5 5.20 5.81 -16.16
N LYS A 6 6.11 5.84 -17.14
CA LYS A 6 6.10 4.84 -18.23
C LYS A 6 6.44 3.46 -17.67
N ARG A 7 5.73 2.41 -18.11
CA ARG A 7 5.99 1.00 -17.72
C ARG A 7 7.42 0.55 -18.01
N ASN A 8 8.08 1.09 -19.04
CA ASN A 8 9.48 0.78 -19.35
C ASN A 8 10.48 1.79 -18.76
N SER A 9 10.06 2.62 -17.81
CA SER A 9 10.99 3.52 -17.12
C SER A 9 11.80 2.77 -16.07
N LYS A 10 13.02 3.25 -15.80
CA LYS A 10 13.86 2.74 -14.71
C LYS A 10 13.14 2.78 -13.37
N THR A 11 12.36 3.83 -13.11
CA THR A 11 11.59 3.99 -11.86
C THR A 11 10.50 2.92 -11.72
N PHE A 12 9.73 2.65 -12.77
CA PHE A 12 8.70 1.61 -12.71
C PHE A 12 9.32 0.22 -12.51
N LEU A 13 10.37 -0.10 -13.27
CA LEU A 13 11.08 -1.38 -13.15
C LEU A 13 11.69 -1.56 -11.76
N PHE A 14 12.27 -0.50 -11.19
CA PHE A 14 12.82 -0.52 -9.83
C PHE A 14 11.74 -0.80 -8.78
N LEU A 15 10.60 -0.09 -8.84
CA LEU A 15 9.47 -0.31 -7.94
C LEU A 15 8.90 -1.73 -8.08
N LEU A 16 8.78 -2.22 -9.33
CA LEU A 16 8.32 -3.57 -9.63
C LEU A 16 9.25 -4.61 -9.01
N ILE A 17 10.55 -4.48 -9.23
CA ILE A 17 11.57 -5.39 -8.70
C ILE A 17 11.53 -5.41 -7.17
N ILE A 18 11.57 -4.25 -6.51
CA ILE A 18 11.49 -4.16 -5.04
C ILE A 18 10.22 -4.81 -4.53
N SER A 19 9.08 -4.55 -5.16
CA SER A 19 7.81 -5.13 -4.73
C SER A 19 7.81 -6.66 -4.83
N ILE A 20 8.36 -7.23 -5.91
CA ILE A 20 8.44 -8.68 -6.10
C ILE A 20 9.36 -9.30 -5.04
N PHE A 21 10.55 -8.73 -4.84
CA PHE A 21 11.49 -9.22 -3.82
C PHE A 21 10.90 -9.12 -2.41
N GLY A 22 10.23 -8.02 -2.10
CA GLY A 22 9.58 -7.82 -0.80
C GLY A 22 8.41 -8.78 -0.57
N ILE A 23 7.63 -9.11 -1.61
CA ILE A 23 6.57 -10.13 -1.53
C ILE A 23 7.18 -11.52 -1.28
N ILE A 24 8.21 -11.91 -2.05
CA ILE A 24 8.84 -13.23 -1.89
C ILE A 24 9.46 -13.36 -0.49
N PHE A 25 10.23 -12.36 -0.07
CA PHE A 25 10.83 -12.31 1.27
C PHE A 25 9.75 -12.35 2.36
N GLY A 26 8.72 -11.53 2.22
CA GLY A 26 7.59 -11.48 3.15
C GLY A 26 6.89 -12.83 3.26
N ILE A 27 6.63 -13.52 2.14
CA ILE A 27 6.03 -14.86 2.15
C ILE A 27 6.95 -15.86 2.85
N MET A 28 8.25 -15.88 2.51
CA MET A 28 9.24 -16.75 3.14
C MET A 28 9.39 -16.54 4.65
N GLU A 29 9.21 -15.31 5.12
CA GLU A 29 9.24 -15.01 6.55
C GLU A 29 7.88 -15.24 7.22
N THR A 30 6.77 -15.11 6.47
CA THR A 30 5.41 -15.40 6.97
C THR A 30 5.21 -16.89 7.23
N THR A 31 5.88 -17.77 6.47
CA THR A 31 5.86 -19.21 6.75
C THR A 31 6.50 -19.56 8.09
N LYS A 32 7.37 -18.70 8.63
CA LYS A 32 7.98 -18.85 9.96
C LYS A 32 7.15 -18.20 11.05
N SER A 33 6.65 -16.99 10.80
CA SER A 33 5.76 -16.26 11.72
C SER A 33 4.81 -15.36 10.95
N LEU A 34 3.52 -15.46 11.26
CA LEU A 34 2.48 -14.55 10.77
C LEU A 34 2.77 -13.07 11.10
N GLU A 35 3.67 -12.81 12.04
CA GLU A 35 4.11 -11.47 12.41
C GLU A 35 4.77 -10.76 11.22
N ASN A 36 5.41 -11.49 10.30
CA ASN A 36 6.08 -10.91 9.13
C ASN A 36 5.14 -10.61 7.94
N LEU A 37 3.84 -10.84 8.09
CA LEU A 37 2.84 -10.58 7.05
C LEU A 37 2.82 -9.12 6.60
N TYR A 38 3.17 -8.18 7.47
CA TYR A 38 3.21 -6.75 7.12
C TYR A 38 4.21 -6.44 6.00
N PHE A 39 5.31 -7.20 5.87
CA PHE A 39 6.27 -7.02 4.76
C PHE A 39 5.63 -7.36 3.41
N SER A 40 4.91 -8.48 3.33
CA SER A 40 4.17 -8.88 2.13
C SER A 40 3.12 -7.85 1.74
N LEU A 41 2.37 -7.35 2.73
CA LEU A 41 1.32 -6.35 2.53
C LEU A 41 1.88 -4.99 2.09
N ALA A 42 2.96 -4.52 2.72
CA ALA A 42 3.62 -3.28 2.31
C ALA A 42 4.18 -3.39 0.87
N SER A 43 4.73 -4.54 0.53
CA SER A 43 5.28 -4.81 -0.81
C SER A 43 4.18 -4.91 -1.88
N LEU A 44 3.02 -5.49 -1.55
CA LEU A 44 1.82 -5.42 -2.39
C LEU A 44 1.34 -3.98 -2.56
N GLY A 45 1.42 -3.16 -1.52
CA GLY A 45 1.15 -1.72 -1.59
C GLY A 45 2.01 -1.01 -2.65
N ILE A 46 3.32 -1.28 -2.65
CA ILE A 46 4.27 -0.75 -3.65
C ILE A 46 3.87 -1.20 -5.06
N LEU A 47 3.53 -2.48 -5.22
CA LEU A 47 3.16 -3.07 -6.52
C LEU A 47 1.93 -2.36 -7.10
N PHE A 48 0.86 -2.25 -6.32
CA PHE A 48 -0.37 -1.59 -6.75
C PHE A 48 -0.17 -0.10 -7.02
N PHE A 49 0.67 0.57 -6.21
CA PHE A 49 1.03 1.96 -6.44
C PHE A 49 1.78 2.15 -7.76
N ALA A 50 2.79 1.31 -8.04
CA ALA A 50 3.53 1.33 -9.29
C ALA A 50 2.62 1.10 -10.50
N PHE A 51 1.70 0.12 -10.41
CA PHE A 51 0.72 -0.12 -11.46
C PHE A 51 -0.22 1.05 -11.65
N SER A 52 -0.75 1.64 -10.57
CA SER A 52 -1.62 2.82 -10.64
C SER A 52 -0.96 4.00 -11.36
N LEU A 53 0.32 4.26 -11.08
CA LEU A 53 1.07 5.34 -11.72
C LEU A 53 1.36 5.07 -13.20
N SER A 54 1.43 3.80 -13.60
CA SER A 54 1.63 3.40 -14.99
C SER A 54 0.35 3.30 -15.82
N GLU A 55 -0.79 3.18 -15.15
CA GLU A 55 -2.07 2.91 -15.77
C GLU A 55 -2.66 4.16 -16.44
N THR A 56 -3.14 3.98 -17.68
CA THR A 56 -3.71 5.04 -18.52
C THR A 56 -5.21 5.20 -18.26
N GLY A 57 -5.89 4.09 -17.94
CA GLY A 57 -7.31 4.10 -17.57
C GLY A 57 -7.56 4.76 -16.22
N LYS A 58 -8.41 5.80 -16.18
CA LYS A 58 -8.71 6.55 -14.95
C LYS A 58 -9.30 5.66 -13.85
N LYS A 59 -10.35 4.89 -14.18
CA LYS A 59 -11.05 4.01 -13.22
C LYS A 59 -10.14 2.91 -12.66
N LEU A 60 -9.40 2.20 -13.52
CA LEU A 60 -8.51 1.12 -13.10
C LEU A 60 -7.34 1.65 -12.25
N SER A 61 -6.76 2.79 -12.64
CA SER A 61 -5.72 3.45 -11.84
C SER A 61 -6.21 3.81 -10.44
N GLU A 62 -7.41 4.35 -10.31
CA GLU A 62 -7.97 4.71 -9.01
C GLU A 62 -8.20 3.48 -8.13
N VAL A 63 -8.75 2.40 -8.70
CA VAL A 63 -8.91 1.13 -7.98
C VAL A 63 -7.56 0.60 -7.50
N LEU A 64 -6.54 0.59 -8.38
CA LEU A 64 -5.19 0.17 -8.01
C LEU A 64 -4.60 1.06 -6.90
N LEU A 65 -4.84 2.38 -6.94
CA LEU A 65 -4.38 3.29 -5.91
C LEU A 65 -5.03 2.99 -4.56
N ILE A 66 -6.35 2.75 -4.55
CA ILE A 66 -7.12 2.37 -3.36
C ILE A 66 -6.61 1.04 -2.81
N CYS A 67 -6.42 0.03 -3.66
CA CYS A 67 -5.84 -1.25 -3.27
C CYS A 67 -4.47 -1.07 -2.63
N GLY A 68 -3.59 -0.25 -3.23
CA GLY A 68 -2.26 0.02 -2.69
C GLY A 68 -2.30 0.66 -1.30
N PHE A 69 -3.12 1.70 -1.11
CA PHE A 69 -3.27 2.35 0.18
C PHE A 69 -3.94 1.45 1.24
N LEU A 70 -4.91 0.62 0.85
CA LEU A 70 -5.48 -0.38 1.76
C LEU A 70 -4.42 -1.38 2.22
N SER A 71 -3.60 -1.90 1.30
CA SER A 71 -2.51 -2.82 1.64
C SER A 71 -1.51 -2.18 2.60
N TYR A 72 -1.10 -0.93 2.37
CA TYR A 72 -0.24 -0.18 3.30
C TYR A 72 -0.88 0.03 4.66
N SER A 73 -2.16 0.41 4.69
CA SER A 73 -2.87 0.64 5.95
C SER A 73 -2.90 -0.63 6.80
N ILE A 74 -3.25 -1.77 6.21
CA ILE A 74 -3.26 -3.06 6.91
C ILE A 74 -1.84 -3.42 7.36
N ALA A 75 -0.82 -3.21 6.52
CA ALA A 75 0.57 -3.46 6.88
C ALA A 75 1.00 -2.63 8.10
N PHE A 76 0.68 -1.34 8.15
CA PHE A 76 1.04 -0.46 9.25
C PHE A 76 0.32 -0.81 10.55
N PHE A 77 -0.97 -1.15 10.50
CA PHE A 77 -1.68 -1.61 11.68
C PHE A 77 -1.15 -2.96 12.19
N TRP A 78 -0.83 -3.88 11.28
CA TRP A 78 -0.25 -5.17 11.65
C TRP A 78 1.13 -5.01 12.29
N ALA A 79 2.00 -4.20 11.69
CA ALA A 79 3.31 -3.87 12.26
C ALA A 79 3.17 -3.15 13.61
N SER A 80 2.23 -2.20 13.73
CA SER A 80 1.98 -1.49 15.00
C SER A 80 1.58 -2.45 16.13
N PHE A 81 0.68 -3.39 15.87
CA PHE A 81 0.28 -4.41 16.85
C PHE A 81 1.46 -5.27 17.30
N PHE A 82 2.30 -5.68 16.36
CA PHE A 82 3.48 -6.50 16.64
C PHE A 82 4.51 -5.74 17.49
N TYR A 83 4.91 -4.53 17.08
CA TYR A 83 5.87 -3.72 17.84
C TYR A 83 5.33 -3.36 19.23
N LEU A 84 4.01 -3.24 19.40
CA LEU A 84 3.42 -3.05 20.73
C LEU A 84 3.65 -4.27 21.63
N LYS A 85 3.45 -5.47 21.10
CA LYS A 85 3.65 -6.74 21.80
C LYS A 85 5.12 -6.95 22.20
N GLU A 86 6.07 -6.49 21.38
CA GLU A 86 7.50 -6.55 21.68
C GLU A 86 8.00 -5.44 22.63
N GLY A 87 7.10 -4.55 23.09
CA GLY A 87 7.45 -3.44 23.99
C GLY A 87 7.95 -2.16 23.29
N GLY A 88 7.97 -2.14 21.96
CA GLY A 88 8.29 -1.00 21.10
C GLY A 88 7.17 0.03 21.00
N ILE A 89 6.74 0.62 22.13
CA ILE A 89 5.58 1.50 22.24
C ILE A 89 5.68 2.70 21.28
N VAL A 90 6.82 3.38 21.21
CA VAL A 90 7.01 4.57 20.36
C VAL A 90 6.85 4.24 18.88
N VAL A 91 7.47 3.15 18.43
CA VAL A 91 7.40 2.68 17.04
C VAL A 91 5.98 2.25 16.70
N SER A 92 5.34 1.53 17.61
CA SER A 92 3.94 1.11 17.46
C SER A 92 3.00 2.29 17.27
N ILE A 93 3.09 3.33 18.09
CA ILE A 93 2.26 4.54 18.00
C ILE A 93 2.48 5.23 16.65
N PHE A 94 3.75 5.41 16.25
CA PHE A 94 4.08 6.04 14.98
C PHE A 94 3.48 5.27 13.78
N LEU A 95 3.59 3.93 13.79
CA LEU A 95 3.01 3.07 12.76
C LEU A 95 1.47 3.14 12.76
N ALA A 96 0.83 3.20 13.93
CA ALA A 96 -0.62 3.37 14.03
C ALA A 96 -1.09 4.70 13.40
N PHE A 97 -0.37 5.79 13.68
CA PHE A 97 -0.67 7.10 13.07
C PHE A 97 -0.49 7.07 11.54
N LEU A 98 0.54 6.40 11.04
CA LEU A 98 0.70 6.20 9.59
C LEU A 98 -0.45 5.38 8.99
N GLY A 99 -0.87 4.30 9.64
CA GLY A 99 -2.02 3.50 9.21
C GLY A 99 -3.32 4.32 9.15
N LEU A 100 -3.58 5.14 10.18
CA LEU A 100 -4.72 6.05 10.22
C LEU A 100 -4.66 7.11 9.12
N PHE A 101 -3.50 7.71 8.89
CA PHE A 101 -3.30 8.70 7.84
C PHE A 101 -3.59 8.11 6.46
N VAL A 102 -3.03 6.94 6.15
CA VAL A 102 -3.24 6.24 4.87
C VAL A 102 -4.72 5.82 4.71
N SER A 103 -5.35 5.33 5.78
CA SER A 103 -6.80 5.05 5.79
C SER A 103 -7.64 6.29 5.46
N GLY A 104 -7.30 7.44 6.06
CA GLY A 104 -7.96 8.71 5.77
C GLY A 104 -7.87 9.10 4.30
N LEU A 105 -6.70 8.88 3.66
CA LEU A 105 -6.53 9.10 2.22
C LEU A 105 -7.44 8.19 1.39
N VAL A 106 -7.55 6.90 1.74
CA VAL A 106 -8.46 5.96 1.06
C VAL A 106 -9.91 6.45 1.12
N ILE A 107 -10.38 6.83 2.30
CA ILE A 107 -11.75 7.30 2.52
C ILE A 107 -12.00 8.57 1.70
N LEU A 108 -11.08 9.53 1.74
CA LEU A 108 -11.21 10.79 1.02
C LEU A 108 -11.25 10.59 -0.50
N ILE A 109 -10.37 9.75 -1.04
CA ILE A 109 -10.35 9.38 -2.47
C ILE A 109 -11.66 8.69 -2.86
N THR A 110 -12.14 7.76 -2.04
CA THR A 110 -13.38 7.02 -2.29
C THR A 110 -14.59 7.96 -2.31
N ILE A 111 -14.70 8.88 -1.34
CA ILE A 111 -15.78 9.88 -1.27
C ILE A 111 -15.72 10.83 -2.47
N TYR A 112 -14.53 11.33 -2.81
CA TYR A 112 -14.33 12.22 -3.95
C TYR A 112 -14.78 11.55 -5.25
N ASN A 113 -14.36 10.30 -5.46
CA ASN A 113 -14.74 9.53 -6.64
C ASN A 113 -16.27 9.33 -6.71
N LYS A 114 -16.92 9.02 -5.58
CA LYS A 114 -18.38 8.89 -5.51
C LYS A 114 -19.13 10.18 -5.87
N ARG A 115 -18.61 11.36 -5.49
CA ARG A 115 -19.21 12.66 -5.85
C ARG A 115 -19.00 13.05 -7.32
N SER A 116 -17.92 12.55 -7.94
CA SER A 116 -17.57 12.89 -9.33
C SER A 116 -18.25 12.01 -10.39
N SER A 117 -18.97 10.96 -9.99
CA SER A 117 -19.81 10.16 -10.89
C SER A 117 -21.24 10.70 -10.82
N PRO A 118 -21.79 11.38 -11.85
CA PRO A 118 -23.21 11.70 -11.86
C PRO A 118 -23.99 10.39 -11.76
N SER A 119 -24.92 10.35 -10.80
CA SER A 119 -25.95 9.33 -10.74
C SER A 119 -26.69 9.33 -12.08
N VAL A 120 -26.54 8.25 -12.84
CA VAL A 120 -27.48 7.90 -13.91
C VAL A 120 -28.78 7.47 -13.25
#